data_AF-A0A9D9NIX4-F1
#
_entry.id   AF-A0A9D9NIX4-F1
#
_cell.length_a   1.000
_cell.length_b   1.000
_cell.length_c   1.000
_cell.angle_alpha   90.00
_cell.angle_beta   90.00
_cell.angle_gamma   90.00
#
_symmetry.space_group_name_H-M   'P 1'
#
loop_
_entity.id
_entity.type
_entity.pdbx_description
1 polymer ?
#
loop_
_entity_poly.entity_id
_entity_poly.type
_entity_poly.pdbx_seq_one_letter_code
_entity_poly.pdbx_strand_id
1 'polypeptide(L)'
;MEALVNANSFTNEEISTIMGIEDNFLIRVGDNGHDKNQLNVGYGTPVDGQETNARGSIYVERPLLNTGQWYHIAVTFDAVNHERGRIEIYVDGVLVASIDEATTPRHGWKLNFLKNNGYTTYNI
;
A
#
# COMPACT_ATOMS: atom_id res chain seq x y z
N MET A 1 -3.06 4.02 -6.52
CA MET A 1 -1.77 4.21 -7.21
C MET A 1 -1.63 3.11 -8.24
N GLU A 2 -1.11 3.39 -9.43
CA GLU A 2 -0.92 2.37 -10.47
C GLU A 2 0.31 2.65 -11.33
N ALA A 3 0.90 1.60 -11.89
CA ALA A 3 2.02 1.69 -12.81
C ALA A 3 2.07 0.47 -13.75
N LEU A 4 2.61 0.68 -14.95
CA LEU A 4 3.14 -0.41 -15.76
C LEU A 4 4.60 -0.64 -15.37
N VAL A 5 4.95 -1.86 -15.00
CA VAL A 5 6.30 -2.22 -14.56
C VAL A 5 6.87 -3.35 -15.41
N ASN A 6 8.17 -3.25 -15.72
CA ASN A 6 8.95 -4.32 -16.32
C ASN A 6 10.30 -4.38 -15.62
N ALA A 7 10.54 -5.46 -14.87
CA ALA A 7 11.75 -5.62 -14.09
C ALA A 7 12.88 -6.17 -14.96
N ASN A 8 14.06 -5.57 -14.88
CA ASN A 8 15.26 -6.09 -15.54
C ASN A 8 15.93 -7.22 -14.73
N SER A 9 15.87 -7.13 -13.40
CA SER A 9 16.39 -8.15 -12.48
C SER A 9 15.70 -8.07 -11.12
N PHE A 10 15.82 -9.14 -10.32
CA PHE A 10 15.44 -9.20 -8.91
C PHE A 10 16.64 -9.58 -8.03
N THR A 11 17.75 -8.87 -8.23
CA THR A 11 19.04 -9.13 -7.58
C THR A 11 19.25 -8.33 -6.30
N ASN A 12 18.34 -7.43 -5.96
CA ASN A 12 18.45 -6.60 -4.77
C ASN A 12 18.32 -7.46 -3.50
N GLU A 13 19.18 -7.20 -2.51
CA GLU A 13 19.14 -7.93 -1.23
C GLU A 13 17.90 -7.59 -0.40
N GLU A 14 17.32 -6.41 -0.62
CA GLU A 14 16.16 -5.90 0.12
C GLU A 14 14.99 -5.59 -0.83
N ILE A 15 14.72 -4.31 -1.06
CA ILE A 15 13.50 -3.80 -1.69
C ILE A 15 13.80 -3.10 -3.02
N SER A 16 12.93 -3.33 -3.99
CA SER A 16 12.83 -2.54 -5.22
C SER A 16 11.56 -1.68 -5.13
N THR A 17 11.72 -0.38 -4.90
CA THR A 17 10.58 0.54 -4.81
C THR A 17 10.00 0.81 -6.19
N ILE A 18 8.67 0.67 -6.34
CA ILE A 18 7.95 1.13 -7.53
C ILE A 18 7.54 2.59 -7.33
N MET A 19 6.78 2.87 -6.27
CA MET A 19 6.34 4.22 -5.92
C MET A 19 5.78 4.29 -4.50
N GLY A 20 5.73 5.48 -3.92
CA GLY A 20 5.04 5.75 -2.66
C GLY A 20 5.79 6.70 -1.76
N ILE A 21 5.34 6.75 -0.51
CA ILE A 21 5.98 7.46 0.59
C ILE A 21 6.36 6.40 1.62
N GLU A 22 7.65 6.33 1.95
CA GLU A 22 8.14 5.44 2.99
C GLU A 22 7.32 5.62 4.29
N ASP A 23 7.06 4.50 4.95
CA ASP A 23 6.34 4.42 6.24
C ASP A 23 4.88 4.83 6.24
N ASN A 24 4.33 5.17 5.08
CA ASN A 24 2.94 5.58 4.93
C ASN A 24 2.22 4.68 3.94
N PHE A 25 2.69 4.67 2.68
CA PHE A 25 2.07 3.86 1.64
C PHE A 25 3.08 3.65 0.50
N LEU A 26 3.56 2.42 0.35
CA LEU A 26 4.68 2.07 -0.51
C LEU A 26 4.38 0.80 -1.31
N ILE A 27 4.41 0.90 -2.64
CA ILE A 27 4.40 -0.26 -3.54
C ILE A 27 5.84 -0.63 -3.85
N ARG A 28 6.21 -1.88 -3.56
CA ARG A 28 7.58 -2.39 -3.69
C ARG A 28 7.59 -3.86 -4.11
N VAL A 29 8.75 -4.35 -4.52
CA VAL A 29 8.98 -5.75 -4.86
C VAL A 29 10.19 -6.26 -4.06
N GLY A 30 10.06 -7.44 -3.47
CA GLY A 30 11.04 -8.02 -2.56
C GLY A 30 10.97 -7.44 -1.14
N ASP A 31 11.56 -8.16 -0.19
CA ASP A 31 11.85 -7.71 1.18
C ASP A 31 12.87 -8.67 1.82
N ASN A 32 13.38 -8.31 3.00
CA ASN A 32 14.20 -9.22 3.80
C ASN A 32 13.38 -10.44 4.24
N GLY A 33 13.89 -11.65 4.00
CA GLY A 33 13.18 -12.91 4.31
C GLY A 33 12.06 -13.30 3.34
N HIS A 34 11.84 -12.55 2.26
CA HIS A 34 10.82 -12.81 1.24
C HIS A 34 11.41 -12.96 -0.17
N ASP A 35 10.64 -13.58 -1.07
CA ASP A 35 11.04 -13.77 -2.47
C ASP A 35 11.31 -12.41 -3.14
N LYS A 36 12.44 -12.29 -3.84
CA LYS A 36 12.92 -10.99 -4.39
C LYS A 36 12.06 -10.44 -5.52
N ASN A 37 11.19 -11.26 -6.08
CA ASN A 37 10.24 -10.92 -7.12
C ASN A 37 8.78 -10.92 -6.62
N GLN A 38 8.57 -10.92 -5.31
CA GLN A 38 7.26 -10.87 -4.69
C GLN A 38 6.78 -9.42 -4.56
N LEU A 39 5.57 -9.13 -5.02
CA LEU A 39 4.94 -7.83 -4.81
C LEU A 39 4.58 -7.65 -3.32
N ASN A 40 4.87 -6.46 -2.80
CA ASN A 40 4.62 -6.08 -1.42
C ASN A 40 4.07 -4.66 -1.34
N VAL A 41 3.05 -4.45 -0.50
CA VAL A 41 2.52 -3.13 -0.17
C VAL A 41 2.76 -2.84 1.30
N GLY A 42 3.66 -1.90 1.57
CA GLY A 42 3.88 -1.35 2.91
C GLY A 42 2.89 -0.25 3.21
N TYR A 43 2.31 -0.24 4.41
CA TYR A 43 1.37 0.78 4.84
C TYR A 43 1.58 1.16 6.31
N GLY A 44 1.30 2.42 6.65
CA GLY A 44 1.32 2.88 8.03
C GLY A 44 0.07 2.39 8.78
N THR A 45 0.26 1.84 9.97
CA THR A 45 -0.80 1.53 10.94
C THR A 45 -0.65 2.45 12.15
N PRO A 46 -1.63 3.30 12.46
CA PRO A 46 -1.65 4.13 13.66
C PRO A 46 -1.48 3.28 14.92
N VAL A 47 -0.68 3.77 15.86
CA VAL A 47 -0.53 3.20 17.20
C VAL A 47 -1.07 4.22 18.19
N ASP A 48 -2.01 3.79 19.04
CA ASP A 48 -2.60 4.66 20.06
C ASP A 48 -1.50 5.24 20.97
N GLY A 49 -1.47 6.57 21.07
CA GLY A 49 -0.52 7.29 21.91
C GLY A 49 0.90 7.43 21.34
N GLN A 50 1.13 7.13 20.05
CA GLN A 50 2.40 7.39 19.38
C GLN A 50 2.25 8.36 18.21
N GLU A 51 3.22 9.27 18.07
CA GLU A 51 3.33 10.20 16.93
C GLU A 51 3.79 9.50 15.64
N THR A 52 4.26 8.25 15.74
CA THR A 52 4.74 7.45 14.62
C THR A 52 3.79 6.30 14.33
N ASN A 53 3.53 6.04 13.05
CA ASN A 53 2.82 4.85 12.62
C ASN A 53 3.71 3.61 12.84
N ALA A 54 3.13 2.49 13.29
CA ALA A 54 3.70 1.18 13.07
C ALA A 54 3.63 0.81 11.57
N ARG A 55 4.40 -0.19 11.16
CA ARG A 55 4.48 -0.62 9.75
C ARG A 55 3.72 -1.92 9.54
N GLY A 56 2.68 -1.89 8.72
CA GLY A 56 2.04 -3.06 8.13
C GLY A 56 2.65 -3.39 6.77
N SER A 57 2.55 -4.65 6.34
CA SER A 57 2.95 -5.08 5.00
C SER A 57 2.03 -6.19 4.49
N ILE A 58 1.66 -6.10 3.21
CA ILE A 58 0.90 -7.12 2.48
C ILE A 58 1.85 -7.76 1.48
N TYR A 59 2.23 -9.02 1.72
CA TYR A 59 3.02 -9.81 0.79
C TYR A 59 2.08 -10.60 -0.14
N VAL A 60 2.08 -10.28 -1.43
CA VAL A 60 1.23 -10.96 -2.41
C VAL A 60 1.83 -12.33 -2.70
N GLU A 61 1.11 -13.41 -2.40
CA GLU A 61 1.64 -14.77 -2.62
C GLU A 61 1.86 -15.08 -4.11
N ARG A 62 0.92 -14.65 -4.97
CA ARG A 62 0.97 -14.84 -6.43
C ARG A 62 0.26 -13.69 -7.16
N PRO A 63 0.70 -13.35 -8.39
CA PRO A 63 1.85 -13.91 -9.10
C PRO A 63 3.18 -13.42 -8.53
N LEU A 64 4.23 -14.24 -8.67
CA LEU A 64 5.60 -13.74 -8.57
C LEU A 64 5.98 -13.12 -9.90
N LEU A 65 6.61 -11.95 -9.89
CA LEU A 65 6.92 -11.22 -11.11
C LEU A 65 8.09 -11.87 -11.86
N ASN A 66 8.02 -11.84 -13.19
CA ASN A 66 9.10 -12.26 -14.08
C ASN A 66 9.85 -11.06 -14.62
N THR A 67 11.15 -11.23 -14.90
CA THR A 67 11.93 -10.21 -15.59
C THR A 67 11.57 -10.16 -17.07
N GLY A 68 11.72 -8.98 -17.69
CA GLY A 68 11.43 -8.79 -19.12
C GLY A 68 9.94 -8.82 -19.49
N GLN A 69 9.04 -9.02 -18.53
CA GLN A 69 7.59 -9.04 -18.72
C GLN A 69 6.96 -7.76 -18.17
N TRP A 70 6.05 -7.17 -18.94
CA TRP A 70 5.22 -6.05 -18.49
C TRP A 70 4.08 -6.57 -17.62
N TYR A 71 3.85 -5.88 -16.50
CA TYR A 71 2.71 -6.06 -15.62
C TYR A 71 2.05 -4.70 -15.36
N HIS A 72 0.73 -4.66 -15.37
CA HIS A 72 -0.02 -3.55 -14.78
C HIS A 72 -0.24 -3.82 -13.30
N ILE A 73 0.26 -2.95 -12.43
CA ILE A 73 0.08 -3.06 -10.98
C ILE A 73 -0.75 -1.88 -10.52
N ALA A 74 -1.86 -2.15 -9.85
CA ALA A 74 -2.69 -1.14 -9.23
C ALA A 74 -2.96 -1.48 -7.76
N VAL A 75 -2.93 -0.47 -6.90
CA VAL A 75 -3.27 -0.59 -5.49
C VAL A 75 -4.27 0.50 -5.13
N THR A 76 -5.41 0.11 -4.59
CA THR A 76 -6.43 1.02 -4.08
C THR A 76 -6.35 1.11 -2.57
N PHE A 77 -6.78 2.25 -2.04
CA PHE A 77 -6.99 2.46 -0.61
C PHE A 77 -8.32 3.20 -0.48
N ASP A 78 -9.31 2.54 0.13
CA ASP A 78 -10.62 3.12 0.41
C ASP A 78 -10.79 3.35 1.91
N ALA A 79 -10.96 4.60 2.31
CA ALA A 79 -11.20 4.96 3.70
C ALA A 79 -12.70 4.87 4.02
N VAL A 80 -13.10 3.80 4.68
CA VAL A 80 -14.45 3.64 5.22
C VAL A 80 -14.59 4.49 6.50
N ASN A 81 -15.39 5.54 6.41
CA ASN A 81 -15.80 6.42 7.52
C ASN A 81 -14.65 7.01 8.35
N HIS A 82 -13.46 7.20 7.78
CA HIS A 82 -12.27 7.69 8.48
C HIS A 82 -11.83 6.82 9.68
N GLU A 83 -12.28 5.57 9.77
CA GLU A 83 -11.93 4.66 10.86
C GLU A 83 -11.24 3.38 10.38
N ARG A 84 -11.53 2.92 9.16
CA ARG A 84 -10.96 1.70 8.57
C ARG A 84 -10.62 1.94 7.12
N GLY A 85 -9.49 1.41 6.68
CA GLY A 85 -9.05 1.45 5.29
C GLY A 85 -9.08 0.05 4.68
N ARG A 86 -9.61 -0.07 3.48
CA ARG A 86 -9.54 -1.26 2.65
C ARG A 86 -8.44 -1.08 1.62
N ILE A 87 -7.45 -1.98 1.63
CA ILE A 87 -6.41 -2.03 0.59
C ILE A 87 -6.75 -3.19 -0.34
N GLU A 88 -6.71 -2.94 -1.64
CA GLU A 88 -6.79 -3.98 -2.66
C GLU A 88 -5.62 -3.86 -3.62
N ILE A 89 -5.07 -5.00 -4.02
CA ILE A 89 -3.93 -5.09 -4.92
C ILE A 89 -4.36 -5.84 -6.16
N TYR A 90 -4.08 -5.26 -7.32
CA TYR A 90 -4.42 -5.80 -8.63
C TYR A 90 -3.15 -5.98 -9.48
N VAL A 91 -3.07 -7.11 -10.17
CA VAL A 91 -2.05 -7.40 -11.19
C VAL A 91 -2.75 -7.75 -12.49
N ASP A 92 -2.44 -7.05 -13.57
CA ASP A 92 -3.09 -7.15 -14.88
C ASP A 92 -4.63 -7.07 -14.78
N GLY A 93 -5.10 -6.17 -13.91
CA GLY A 93 -6.52 -5.95 -13.63
C GLY A 93 -7.20 -7.02 -12.75
N VAL A 94 -6.47 -8.05 -12.30
CA VAL A 94 -7.01 -9.12 -11.44
C VAL A 94 -6.67 -8.84 -9.97
N LEU A 95 -7.67 -8.91 -9.09
CA LEU A 95 -7.48 -8.80 -7.63
C LEU A 95 -6.64 -9.98 -7.12
N VAL A 96 -5.53 -9.69 -6.46
CA VAL A 96 -4.58 -10.71 -5.95
C VAL A 96 -4.44 -10.70 -4.43
N ALA A 97 -4.79 -9.59 -3.76
CA ALA A 97 -4.81 -9.49 -2.31
C ALA A 97 -5.75 -8.37 -1.85
N SER A 98 -6.34 -8.53 -0.66
CA SER A 98 -7.15 -7.50 -0.01
C SER A 98 -7.09 -7.63 1.51
N ILE A 99 -7.09 -6.50 2.21
CA ILE A 99 -7.22 -6.44 3.67
C ILE A 99 -8.21 -5.32 4.07
N ASP A 100 -8.95 -5.52 5.16
CA ASP A 100 -9.95 -4.58 5.70
C ASP A 100 -9.50 -3.88 7.01
N GLU A 101 -8.19 -3.78 7.24
CA GLU A 101 -7.60 -3.35 8.52
C GLU A 101 -6.50 -2.30 8.40
N ALA A 102 -6.41 -1.57 7.28
CA ALA A 102 -5.53 -0.42 7.21
C ALA A 102 -6.17 0.74 7.99
N THR A 103 -6.13 0.69 9.32
CA THR A 103 -6.71 1.73 10.18
C THR A 103 -6.20 3.09 9.71
N THR A 104 -7.12 3.98 9.34
CA THR A 104 -6.76 5.37 9.07
C THR A 104 -6.32 6.02 10.38
N PRO A 105 -5.46 7.05 10.37
CA PRO A 105 -5.01 7.75 11.58
C PRO A 105 -6.15 8.10 12.54
N ARG A 106 -6.37 7.27 13.57
CA ARG A 106 -7.21 7.60 14.73
C ARG A 106 -6.35 8.28 15.78
N HIS A 107 -5.85 9.48 15.46
CA HIS A 107 -5.69 10.55 16.45
C HIS A 107 -5.19 11.84 15.78
N GLY A 108 -6.01 12.89 15.83
CA GLY A 108 -5.60 14.30 15.83
C GLY A 108 -4.96 14.90 14.58
N TRP A 109 -4.21 14.14 13.79
CA TRP A 109 -3.54 14.59 12.58
C TRP A 109 -4.45 14.34 11.39
N LYS A 110 -5.28 15.35 11.12
CA LYS A 110 -6.05 15.47 9.87
C LYS A 110 -5.08 15.34 8.69
N LEU A 111 -5.11 14.19 8.02
CA LEU A 111 -4.44 13.99 6.74
C LEU A 111 -5.06 14.97 5.72
N ASN A 112 -4.37 16.08 5.47
CA ASN A 112 -4.87 17.19 4.63
C ASN A 112 -5.10 16.82 3.15
N PHE A 113 -4.78 15.59 2.74
CA PHE A 113 -5.03 15.10 1.38
C PHE A 113 -6.49 14.71 1.11
N LEU A 114 -7.32 14.46 2.13
CA LEU A 114 -8.72 14.04 1.95
C LEU A 114 -9.77 15.14 2.21
N LYS A 115 -9.35 16.33 2.68
CA LYS A 115 -10.27 17.43 3.01
C LYS A 115 -10.67 18.32 1.83
N ASN A 116 -9.99 18.21 0.69
CA ASN A 116 -10.26 19.08 -0.45
C ASN A 116 -11.50 18.70 -1.28
N ASN A 117 -12.25 17.66 -0.89
CA ASN A 117 -13.49 17.26 -1.58
C ASN A 117 -14.79 17.81 -0.95
N GLY A 118 -14.71 18.83 -0.10
CA GLY A 118 -15.82 19.79 0.08
C GLY A 118 -17.11 19.31 0.76
N TYR A 119 -17.15 18.13 1.38
CA TYR A 119 -18.31 17.70 2.17
C TYR A 119 -18.09 17.98 3.65
N THR A 120 -18.60 19.11 4.13
CA THR A 120 -18.78 19.41 5.56
C THR A 120 -20.03 18.69 6.09
N THR A 121 -19.86 17.72 6.98
CA THR A 121 -20.95 17.24 7.83
C THR A 121 -21.03 18.08 9.10
N TYR A 122 -22.19 18.67 9.35
CA TYR A 122 -22.58 19.24 10.64
C TYR A 122 -22.90 18.10 11.60
N ASN A 123 -22.36 18.16 12.83
CA ASN A 123 -22.78 17.29 13.91
C ASN A 123 -23.90 17.96 14.72
N ILE A 124 -24.98 17.23 14.95
CA ILE A 124 -25.84 17.37 16.13
C ILE A 124 -25.21 16.58 17.27
#